data_AF-A0A183D190-F1
#
_entry.id   AF-A0A183D190-F1
#
_cell.length_a   1.000
_cell.length_b   1.000
_cell.length_c   1.000
_cell.angle_alpha   90.00
_cell.angle_beta   90.00
_cell.angle_gamma   90.00
#
_symmetry.space_group_name_H-M   'P 1'
#
loop_
_entity.id
_entity.type
_entity.pdbx_description
1 polymer ?
#
loop_
_entity_poly.entity_id
_entity_poly.type
_entity_poly.pdbx_seq_one_letter_code
_entity_poly.pdbx_strand_id
1 'polypeptide(L)'
;MAEHGELARSVILFNCGATKSLARFLRPNMTIYVIDSRRPFDLDNVYFDDNIRLFASHTEKGKFHIPTIEEIEITDSSYSGSSESDDDLDEVEAESVEEEMDEEIDRATSGESSDEDCYHAEEEVEIPRSSDTELETAAAAEHIAGSTEQSGTEGSSGRRKRVHDVTDSIERREIKRQKRMERRKRRADILWNYYENTWYAGSSAVLMLEIAHSIGRTNVEMMWSAVIGLSSQLAEYLISHSFYTATCFDRLRPFIRKFIPESTDATRGDDMLRLSID
;
A
#
# COMPACT_ATOMS: atom_id res chain seq x y z
N MET A 1 24.55 1.73 -3.63
CA MET A 1 24.84 3.00 -2.91
C MET A 1 26.14 2.99 -2.10
N ALA A 2 26.76 1.82 -1.80
CA ALA A 2 27.88 1.75 -0.87
C ALA A 2 29.12 2.56 -1.28
N GLU A 3 29.54 2.55 -2.55
CA GLU A 3 30.83 3.16 -2.93
C GLU A 3 30.83 4.70 -3.05
N HIS A 4 29.68 5.32 -3.35
CA HIS A 4 29.58 6.77 -3.58
C HIS A 4 28.65 7.47 -2.56
N GLY A 5 27.95 6.67 -1.74
CA GLY A 5 26.99 7.16 -0.77
C GLY A 5 27.65 7.89 0.39
N GLU A 6 28.82 7.45 0.87
CA GLU A 6 29.40 7.87 2.16
C GLU A 6 29.42 9.39 2.43
N LEU A 7 29.58 10.22 1.40
CA LEU A 7 29.63 11.69 1.53
C LEU A 7 28.38 12.43 0.99
N ALA A 8 27.47 11.74 0.30
CA ALA A 8 26.32 12.38 -0.34
C ALA A 8 25.25 12.77 0.69
N ARG A 9 24.97 14.07 0.83
CA ARG A 9 23.86 14.59 1.65
C ARG A 9 22.53 14.59 0.91
N SER A 10 22.57 14.59 -0.42
CA SER A 10 21.38 14.60 -1.27
C SER A 10 21.52 13.51 -2.32
N VAL A 11 20.51 12.64 -2.39
CA VAL A 11 20.43 11.55 -3.37
C VAL A 11 19.14 11.74 -4.16
N ILE A 12 19.22 11.64 -5.48
CA ILE A 12 18.04 11.74 -6.35
C ILE A 12 17.85 10.40 -7.06
N LEU A 13 16.65 9.85 -6.94
CA LEU A 13 16.23 8.62 -7.59
C LEU A 13 15.26 8.97 -8.72
N PHE A 14 15.57 8.53 -9.94
CA PHE A 14 14.73 8.70 -11.12
C PHE A 14 14.14 7.37 -11.53
N ASN A 15 12.81 7.32 -11.71
CA ASN A 15 12.03 6.15 -12.12
C ASN A 15 12.23 4.93 -11.21
N CYS A 16 12.59 5.16 -9.94
CA CYS A 16 12.71 4.11 -8.94
C CYS A 16 12.57 4.65 -7.52
N GLY A 17 12.34 3.74 -6.57
CA GLY A 17 12.35 4.02 -5.14
C GLY A 17 11.01 4.49 -4.57
N ALA A 18 9.96 4.64 -5.39
CA ALA A 18 8.64 5.03 -4.88
C ALA A 18 7.92 3.91 -4.11
N THR A 19 8.04 2.66 -4.56
CA THR A 19 7.14 1.56 -4.17
C THR A 19 7.71 0.59 -3.14
N LYS A 20 8.89 0.88 -2.59
CA LYS A 20 9.52 0.08 -1.53
C LYS A 20 10.17 1.00 -0.51
N SER A 21 10.09 0.61 0.76
CA SER A 21 10.69 1.35 1.87
C SER A 21 12.19 1.63 1.66
N LEU A 22 12.52 2.92 1.69
CA LEU A 22 13.87 3.44 1.54
C LEU A 22 14.57 3.68 2.88
N ALA A 23 13.88 3.45 4.00
CA ALA A 23 14.38 3.69 5.35
C ALA A 23 15.77 3.06 5.59
N ARG A 24 15.96 1.83 5.10
CA ARG A 24 17.23 1.08 5.21
C ARG A 24 18.42 1.76 4.51
N PHE A 25 18.18 2.62 3.53
CA PHE A 25 19.22 3.31 2.78
C PHE A 25 19.56 4.67 3.38
N LEU A 26 18.76 5.17 4.32
CA LEU A 26 18.98 6.46 4.95
C LEU A 26 20.19 6.45 5.88
N ARG A 27 20.83 7.62 5.96
CA ARG A 27 21.97 7.91 6.83
C ARG A 27 21.75 9.26 7.50
N PRO A 28 22.42 9.56 8.62
CA PRO A 28 22.29 10.85 9.27
C PRO A 28 22.59 12.01 8.30
N ASN A 29 21.73 13.03 8.30
CA ASN A 29 21.84 14.21 7.42
C ASN A 29 21.74 13.92 5.91
N MET A 30 21.17 12.78 5.51
CA MET A 30 20.89 12.49 4.11
C MET A 30 19.41 12.77 3.77
N THR A 31 19.18 13.35 2.59
CA THR A 31 17.84 13.50 2.01
C THR A 31 17.78 12.77 0.66
N ILE A 32 16.76 11.94 0.49
CA ILE A 32 16.47 11.23 -0.76
C ILE A 32 15.28 11.91 -1.45
N TYR A 33 15.47 12.29 -2.70
CA TYR A 33 14.43 12.85 -3.57
C TYR A 33 14.02 11.77 -4.55
N VAL A 34 12.74 11.43 -4.60
CA VAL A 34 12.20 10.37 -5.46
C VAL A 34 11.34 10.99 -6.53
N ILE A 35 11.73 10.78 -7.78
CA ILE A 35 10.99 11.22 -8.97
C ILE A 35 10.68 9.95 -9.77
N ASP A 36 9.50 9.39 -9.52
CA ASP A 36 9.08 8.12 -10.10
C ASP A 36 7.62 8.21 -10.52
N SER A 37 7.26 7.54 -11.59
CA SER A 37 5.89 7.42 -12.08
C SER A 37 5.13 6.24 -11.48
N ARG A 38 5.81 5.24 -10.90
CA ARG A 38 5.13 4.04 -10.39
C ARG A 38 4.42 4.33 -9.06
N ARG A 39 3.23 3.73 -8.88
CA ARG A 39 2.33 3.91 -7.73
C ARG A 39 1.77 2.54 -7.29
N PRO A 40 1.28 2.39 -6.05
CA PRO A 40 1.23 3.38 -4.97
C PRO A 40 2.60 3.73 -4.40
N PHE A 41 2.68 4.81 -3.63
CA PHE A 41 3.88 5.09 -2.84
C PHE A 41 3.95 4.11 -1.68
N ASP A 42 5.15 3.69 -1.31
CA ASP A 42 5.34 2.94 -0.08
C ASP A 42 5.01 3.83 1.14
N LEU A 43 4.20 3.33 2.05
CA LEU A 43 3.71 4.10 3.18
C LEU A 43 4.82 4.51 4.14
N ASP A 44 5.87 3.70 4.31
CA ASP A 44 7.02 4.11 5.11
C ASP A 44 7.62 5.36 4.48
N ASN A 45 7.87 5.35 3.17
CA ASN A 45 8.40 6.53 2.47
C ASN A 45 7.52 7.77 2.57
N VAL A 46 6.19 7.60 2.61
CA VAL A 46 5.23 8.71 2.76
C VAL A 46 5.27 9.31 4.16
N TYR A 47 5.38 8.46 5.19
CA TYR A 47 5.39 8.88 6.59
C TYR A 47 6.78 9.15 7.15
N PHE A 48 7.83 8.88 6.39
CA PHE A 48 9.21 9.06 6.83
C PHE A 48 9.65 10.52 6.81
N ASP A 49 9.42 11.24 7.91
CA ASP A 49 9.94 12.58 8.24
C ASP A 49 10.17 13.50 7.00
N ASP A 50 11.20 14.35 7.01
CA ASP A 50 11.54 15.24 5.89
C ASP A 50 12.71 14.71 5.02
N ASN A 51 13.22 13.53 5.38
CA ASN A 51 14.39 12.92 4.76
C ASN A 51 14.06 12.20 3.44
N ILE A 52 12.82 11.76 3.24
CA ILE A 52 12.36 11.18 1.97
C ILE A 52 11.36 12.15 1.35
N ARG A 53 11.65 12.61 0.13
CA ARG A 53 10.84 13.61 -0.57
C ARG A 53 10.32 13.04 -1.87
N LEU A 54 9.04 12.68 -1.88
CA LEU A 54 8.34 12.13 -3.03
C LEU A 54 7.82 13.25 -3.94
N PHE A 55 8.16 13.20 -5.23
CA PHE A 55 7.70 14.16 -6.21
C PHE A 55 6.49 13.61 -6.96
N ALA A 56 5.42 14.39 -6.96
CA ALA A 56 4.15 14.06 -7.56
C ALA A 56 3.53 15.29 -8.22
N SER A 57 2.76 15.07 -9.29
CA SER A 57 1.95 16.14 -9.86
C SER A 57 0.75 16.44 -8.97
N HIS A 58 0.32 17.71 -8.91
CA HIS A 58 -0.89 18.05 -8.15
C HIS A 58 -2.15 17.38 -8.73
N THR A 59 -2.15 17.08 -10.02
CA THR A 59 -3.29 16.46 -10.73
C THR A 59 -3.56 15.02 -10.30
N GLU A 60 -2.55 14.32 -9.75
CA GLU A 60 -2.70 12.95 -9.26
C GLU A 60 -3.02 12.87 -7.76
N LYS A 61 -2.98 13.98 -7.02
CA LYS A 61 -3.18 13.99 -5.56
C LYS A 61 -4.48 13.29 -5.13
N GLY A 62 -5.56 13.45 -5.90
CA GLY A 62 -6.85 12.82 -5.61
C GLY A 62 -6.91 11.31 -5.84
N LYS A 63 -5.91 10.71 -6.50
CA LYS A 63 -5.86 9.29 -6.84
C LYS A 63 -5.01 8.45 -5.88
N PHE A 64 -4.26 9.09 -4.98
CA PHE A 64 -3.34 8.35 -4.13
C PHE A 64 -4.02 7.51 -3.06
N HIS A 65 -5.20 7.92 -2.59
CA HIS A 65 -5.96 7.21 -1.55
C HIS A 65 -5.08 6.76 -0.36
N ILE A 66 -4.14 7.62 0.06
CA ILE A 66 -3.19 7.30 1.14
C ILE A 66 -3.96 7.20 2.46
N PRO A 67 -4.02 6.03 3.11
CA PRO A 67 -4.72 5.85 4.38
C PRO A 67 -4.02 6.61 5.48
N THR A 68 -4.74 7.32 6.34
CA THR A 68 -4.10 8.11 7.41
C THR A 68 -3.43 7.22 8.47
N ILE A 69 -2.48 7.77 9.21
CA ILE A 69 -1.84 7.01 10.31
C ILE A 69 -2.87 6.54 11.33
N GLU A 70 -3.91 7.33 11.61
CA GLU A 70 -4.98 6.95 12.54
C GLU A 70 -5.88 5.82 12.00
N GLU A 71 -6.01 5.71 10.68
CA GLU A 71 -6.72 4.59 10.03
C GLU A 71 -5.91 3.28 10.13
N ILE A 72 -4.58 3.36 10.05
CA ILE A 72 -3.65 2.22 10.14
C ILE A 72 -3.41 1.82 11.61
N GLU A 73 -3.09 2.81 12.44
CA GLU A 73 -2.91 2.74 13.88
C GLU A 73 -4.24 3.05 14.56
N ILE A 74 -5.14 2.07 14.51
CA ILE A 74 -6.46 2.17 15.13
C ILE A 74 -6.29 2.44 16.63
N THR A 75 -6.31 3.73 16.99
CA THR A 75 -6.19 4.20 18.36
C THR A 75 -7.61 4.30 18.92
N ASP A 76 -7.89 3.54 19.97
CA ASP A 76 -9.19 3.58 20.64
C ASP A 76 -9.34 4.93 21.34
N SER A 77 -9.88 5.94 20.66
CA SER A 77 -10.26 7.21 21.29
C SER A 77 -11.40 7.05 22.32
N SER A 78 -11.90 5.82 22.50
CA SER A 78 -12.94 5.47 23.45
C SER A 78 -12.46 4.72 24.71
N TYR A 79 -11.16 4.41 24.84
CA TYR A 79 -10.64 3.67 25.99
C TYR A 79 -9.40 4.32 26.60
N SER A 80 -9.59 5.43 27.32
CA SER A 80 -8.61 5.87 28.30
C SER A 80 -8.74 5.02 29.57
N GLY A 81 -7.81 4.10 29.79
CA GLY A 81 -7.65 3.44 31.10
C GLY A 81 -7.48 1.93 31.01
N SER A 82 -6.27 1.47 30.74
CA SER A 82 -5.49 0.65 31.67
C SER A 82 -4.14 0.36 31.04
N SER A 83 -3.09 0.99 31.55
CA SER A 83 -1.73 0.49 31.38
C SER A 83 -1.64 -0.83 32.13
N GLU A 84 -1.63 -1.95 31.43
CA GLU A 84 -1.11 -3.21 31.96
C GLU A 84 -0.29 -3.82 30.82
N SER A 85 1.01 -3.55 30.90
CA SER A 85 2.07 -4.40 30.35
C SER A 85 1.78 -5.84 30.70
N ASP A 86 1.65 -6.71 29.70
CA ASP A 86 2.19 -8.07 29.71
C ASP A 86 1.86 -8.82 28.39
N ASP A 87 2.90 -9.52 27.93
CA ASP A 87 3.03 -10.52 26.85
C ASP A 87 3.19 -10.04 25.39
N ASP A 88 4.41 -9.57 25.10
CA ASP A 88 5.09 -9.55 23.78
C ASP A 88 5.60 -10.95 23.37
N LEU A 89 4.85 -12.02 23.67
CA LEU A 89 5.20 -13.40 23.29
C LEU A 89 4.36 -13.94 22.12
N ASP A 90 3.27 -13.27 21.76
CA ASP A 90 2.45 -13.62 20.59
C ASP A 90 2.95 -12.94 19.29
N GLU A 91 3.84 -11.95 19.40
CA GLU A 91 4.36 -11.19 18.25
C GLU A 91 5.39 -12.00 17.43
N VAL A 92 6.17 -12.84 18.12
CA VAL A 92 7.19 -13.71 17.50
C VAL A 92 6.60 -14.90 16.73
N GLU A 93 5.44 -15.42 17.13
CA GLU A 93 4.79 -16.52 16.39
C GLU A 93 4.16 -16.02 15.08
N ALA A 94 3.60 -14.82 15.06
CA ALA A 94 3.00 -14.26 13.85
C ALA A 94 4.06 -13.85 12.80
N GLU A 95 5.17 -13.22 13.22
CA GLU A 95 6.28 -12.90 12.31
C GLU A 95 6.93 -14.17 11.74
N SER A 96 7.08 -15.24 12.53
CA SER A 96 7.65 -16.50 12.04
C SER A 96 6.83 -17.18 10.94
N VAL A 97 5.49 -17.02 10.96
CA VAL A 97 4.59 -17.60 9.96
C VAL A 97 4.59 -16.77 8.67
N GLU A 98 4.80 -15.45 8.76
CA GLU A 98 4.93 -14.57 7.59
C GLU A 98 6.28 -14.78 6.87
N GLU A 99 7.39 -14.95 7.61
CA GLU A 99 8.70 -15.28 7.01
C GLU A 99 8.70 -16.65 6.31
N GLU A 100 8.03 -17.67 6.87
CA GLU A 100 7.90 -18.99 6.25
C GLU A 100 7.07 -18.96 4.95
N MET A 101 6.05 -18.09 4.87
CA MET A 101 5.19 -17.96 3.69
C MET A 101 5.88 -17.20 2.55
N ASP A 102 6.67 -16.18 2.86
CA ASP A 102 7.46 -15.43 1.87
C ASP A 102 8.59 -16.29 1.26
N GLU A 103 9.23 -17.14 2.07
CA GLU A 103 10.21 -18.12 1.55
C GLU A 103 9.59 -19.17 0.62
N GLU A 104 8.32 -19.52 0.82
CA GLU A 104 7.59 -20.47 -0.03
C GLU A 104 7.22 -19.85 -1.40
N ILE A 105 6.89 -18.56 -1.42
CA ILE A 105 6.58 -17.80 -2.64
C ILE A 105 7.84 -17.58 -3.50
N ASP A 106 9.00 -17.29 -2.90
CA ASP A 106 10.27 -17.14 -3.64
C ASP A 106 10.78 -18.47 -4.22
N ARG A 107 10.46 -19.59 -3.58
CA ARG A 107 10.77 -20.94 -4.07
C ARG A 107 9.86 -21.37 -5.22
N ALA A 108 8.62 -20.89 -5.24
CA ALA A 108 7.65 -21.16 -6.32
C ALA A 108 7.92 -20.33 -7.58
N THR A 109 8.62 -19.19 -7.47
CA THR A 109 8.85 -18.25 -8.58
C THR A 109 10.20 -18.39 -9.28
N SER A 110 11.09 -19.26 -8.79
CA SER A 110 12.47 -19.45 -9.30
C SER A 110 12.68 -20.68 -10.20
N GLY A 111 11.61 -21.35 -10.66
CA GLY A 111 11.69 -22.43 -11.64
C GLY A 111 11.45 -21.96 -13.08
N GLU A 112 12.52 -21.69 -13.83
CA GLU A 112 12.44 -21.27 -15.24
C GLU A 112 12.05 -22.37 -16.25
N SER A 113 11.29 -21.93 -17.25
CA SER A 113 11.24 -22.35 -18.67
C SER A 113 10.36 -23.53 -19.10
N SER A 114 9.40 -23.25 -19.99
CA SER A 114 9.39 -23.67 -21.43
C SER A 114 8.00 -23.42 -22.04
N ASP A 115 8.00 -22.90 -23.27
CA ASP A 115 6.84 -22.58 -24.12
C ASP A 115 5.84 -23.74 -24.35
N GLU A 116 4.54 -23.43 -24.47
CA GLU A 116 3.72 -23.67 -25.69
C GLU A 116 2.23 -23.31 -25.48
N ASP A 117 1.62 -22.81 -26.57
CA ASP A 117 0.24 -22.35 -26.70
C ASP A 117 -0.81 -23.44 -26.44
N CYS A 118 -1.92 -23.10 -25.76
CA CYS A 118 -3.21 -23.77 -25.99
C CYS A 118 -4.41 -22.91 -25.53
N TYR A 119 -5.23 -22.50 -26.49
CA TYR A 119 -6.60 -22.03 -26.28
C TYR A 119 -7.48 -23.18 -25.76
N HIS A 120 -8.32 -22.96 -24.74
CA HIS A 120 -9.75 -23.34 -24.77
C HIS A 120 -10.52 -22.99 -23.48
N ALA A 121 -11.70 -22.40 -23.74
CA ALA A 121 -13.03 -22.56 -23.11
C ALA A 121 -13.22 -22.26 -21.61
N GLU A 122 -14.07 -21.26 -21.38
CA GLU A 122 -14.72 -20.91 -20.12
C GLU A 122 -15.65 -22.05 -19.65
N GLU A 123 -15.46 -22.53 -18.43
CA GLU A 123 -16.43 -23.37 -17.71
C GLU A 123 -16.69 -22.75 -16.33
N GLU A 124 -17.96 -22.39 -16.11
CA GLU A 124 -18.49 -21.87 -14.85
C GLU A 124 -18.41 -22.95 -13.75
N VAL A 125 -17.82 -22.62 -12.60
CA VAL A 125 -17.85 -23.49 -11.41
C VAL A 125 -18.77 -22.88 -10.36
N GLU A 126 -19.93 -23.53 -10.18
CA GLU A 126 -20.88 -23.28 -9.09
C GLU A 126 -20.30 -23.76 -7.73
N ILE A 127 -20.31 -22.88 -6.74
CA ILE A 127 -19.97 -23.21 -5.35
C ILE A 127 -21.27 -23.56 -4.59
N PRO A 128 -21.43 -24.77 -4.01
CA PRO A 128 -22.66 -25.14 -3.31
C PRO A 128 -22.78 -24.41 -1.97
N ARG A 129 -23.89 -23.68 -1.79
CA ARG A 129 -24.34 -23.13 -0.50
C ARG A 129 -24.92 -24.27 0.35
N SER A 130 -24.32 -24.55 1.51
CA SER A 130 -24.92 -25.42 2.52
C SER A 130 -26.04 -24.68 3.26
N SER A 131 -27.24 -25.23 3.15
CA SER A 131 -28.50 -24.77 3.72
C SER A 131 -28.57 -24.96 5.24
N ASP A 132 -29.05 -23.92 5.92
CA ASP A 132 -29.53 -23.93 7.29
C ASP A 132 -30.74 -24.86 7.45
N THR A 133 -30.72 -25.72 8.47
CA THR A 133 -31.91 -26.42 8.97
C THR A 133 -32.11 -26.08 10.43
N GLU A 134 -33.16 -25.32 10.70
CA GLU A 134 -33.76 -25.12 12.02
C GLU A 134 -34.41 -26.41 12.52
N LEU A 135 -34.25 -26.73 13.82
CA LEU A 135 -35.12 -27.67 14.53
C LEU A 135 -35.35 -27.17 15.97
N GLU A 136 -36.62 -26.96 16.28
CA GLU A 136 -37.15 -26.56 17.57
C GLU A 136 -37.15 -27.70 18.62
N THR A 137 -37.02 -27.27 19.87
CA THR A 137 -37.55 -27.77 21.16
C THR A 137 -38.13 -29.19 21.29
N ALA A 138 -37.68 -29.92 22.33
CA ALA A 138 -38.55 -30.76 23.15
C ALA A 138 -37.95 -31.03 24.54
N ALA A 139 -38.78 -30.84 25.57
CA ALA A 139 -38.52 -31.19 26.95
C ALA A 139 -38.61 -32.71 27.17
N ALA A 140 -37.73 -33.24 28.02
CA ALA A 140 -37.93 -34.52 28.70
C ALA A 140 -37.30 -34.44 30.10
N ALA A 141 -38.18 -34.35 31.10
CA ALA A 141 -37.85 -34.59 32.49
C ALA A 141 -37.89 -36.10 32.73
N GLU A 142 -36.85 -36.68 33.33
CA GLU A 142 -37.01 -37.89 34.14
C GLU A 142 -36.13 -37.87 35.40
N HIS A 143 -36.79 -38.36 36.46
CA HIS A 143 -36.37 -38.55 37.83
C HIS A 143 -35.21 -39.53 37.99
N ILE A 144 -34.23 -39.21 38.83
CA ILE A 144 -33.63 -40.20 39.75
C ILE A 144 -33.59 -39.62 41.16
N ALA A 145 -34.38 -40.23 42.03
CA ALA A 145 -34.41 -40.00 43.46
C ALA A 145 -33.21 -40.70 44.15
N GLY A 146 -32.62 -40.01 45.10
CA GLY A 146 -31.57 -40.54 45.97
C GLY A 146 -31.36 -39.61 47.16
N SER A 147 -32.19 -39.77 48.18
CA SER A 147 -32.07 -39.17 49.51
C SER A 147 -30.73 -39.54 50.15
N THR A 148 -30.10 -38.63 50.91
CA THR A 148 -29.81 -38.80 52.36
C THR A 148 -28.79 -37.75 52.83
N GLU A 149 -29.29 -36.95 53.77
CA GLU A 149 -28.64 -36.26 54.88
C GLU A 149 -27.72 -35.04 54.71
N GLN A 150 -28.09 -34.07 55.54
CA GLN A 150 -27.46 -32.82 55.87
C GLN A 150 -26.07 -33.05 56.45
N SER A 151 -25.07 -32.38 55.89
CA SER A 151 -24.01 -31.79 56.71
C SER A 151 -23.77 -30.38 56.21
N GLY A 152 -23.76 -29.43 57.14
CA GLY A 152 -23.59 -28.02 56.84
C GLY A 152 -22.28 -27.79 56.10
N THR A 153 -22.36 -27.14 54.93
CA THR A 153 -21.16 -26.68 54.22
C THR A 153 -21.32 -25.21 53.87
N GLU A 154 -20.84 -24.35 54.75
CA GLU A 154 -20.57 -22.92 54.50
C GLU A 154 -19.52 -22.68 53.37
N GLY A 155 -19.06 -23.74 52.68
CA GLY A 155 -18.08 -23.69 51.59
C GLY A 155 -18.62 -23.67 50.15
N SER A 156 -19.94 -23.79 49.93
CA SER A 156 -20.53 -23.85 48.57
C SER A 156 -20.52 -22.52 47.82
N SER A 157 -20.72 -21.41 48.57
CA SER A 157 -20.67 -20.04 48.04
C SER A 157 -19.30 -19.70 47.43
N GLY A 158 -18.21 -20.10 48.10
CA GLY A 158 -16.84 -19.79 47.67
C GLY A 158 -16.41 -20.52 46.39
N ARG A 159 -16.94 -21.71 46.10
CA ARG A 159 -16.63 -22.46 44.87
C ARG A 159 -17.35 -21.87 43.65
N ARG A 160 -18.62 -21.47 43.81
CA ARG A 160 -19.37 -20.75 42.76
C ARG A 160 -18.74 -19.39 42.44
N LYS A 161 -18.28 -18.67 43.47
CA LYS A 161 -17.61 -17.37 43.31
C LYS A 161 -16.24 -17.50 42.61
N ARG A 162 -15.45 -18.54 42.92
CA ARG A 162 -14.19 -18.83 42.22
C ARG A 162 -14.38 -19.24 40.78
N VAL A 163 -15.40 -20.06 40.48
CA VAL A 163 -15.72 -20.43 39.09
C VAL A 163 -16.16 -19.19 38.29
N HIS A 164 -16.99 -18.31 38.88
CA HIS A 164 -17.41 -17.05 38.27
C HIS A 164 -16.21 -16.11 38.00
N ASP A 165 -15.27 -16.01 38.93
CA ASP A 165 -14.07 -15.16 38.78
C ASP A 165 -13.14 -15.68 37.66
N VAL A 166 -13.01 -17.01 37.54
CA VAL A 166 -12.28 -17.65 36.45
C VAL A 166 -13.01 -17.47 35.12
N THR A 167 -14.33 -17.60 35.07
CA THR A 167 -15.10 -17.38 33.82
C THR A 167 -15.05 -15.91 33.37
N ASP A 168 -15.14 -14.96 34.30
CA ASP A 168 -15.01 -13.52 34.00
C ASP A 168 -13.61 -13.18 33.49
N SER A 169 -12.57 -13.80 34.06
CA SER A 169 -11.19 -13.64 33.61
C SER A 169 -10.99 -14.18 32.19
N ILE A 170 -11.56 -15.35 31.89
CA ILE A 170 -11.55 -15.96 30.55
C ILE A 170 -12.31 -15.07 29.55
N GLU A 171 -13.49 -14.57 29.92
CA GLU A 171 -14.31 -13.70 29.07
C GLU A 171 -13.59 -12.38 28.75
N ARG A 172 -12.95 -11.74 29.74
CA ARG A 172 -12.14 -10.53 29.53
C ARG A 172 -10.97 -10.78 28.58
N ARG A 173 -10.29 -11.92 28.73
CA ARG A 173 -9.19 -12.32 27.84
C ARG A 173 -9.69 -12.55 26.42
N GLU A 174 -10.83 -13.21 26.25
CA GLU A 174 -11.43 -13.46 24.94
C GLU A 174 -11.86 -12.16 24.26
N ILE A 175 -12.48 -11.22 24.99
CA ILE A 175 -12.83 -9.89 24.47
C ILE A 175 -11.57 -9.12 24.04
N LYS A 176 -10.49 -9.15 24.82
CA LYS A 176 -9.21 -8.51 24.46
C LYS A 176 -8.64 -9.13 23.18
N ARG A 177 -8.69 -10.47 23.05
CA ARG A 177 -8.26 -11.20 21.85
C ARG A 177 -9.10 -10.83 20.63
N GLN A 178 -10.42 -10.82 20.75
CA GLN A 178 -11.32 -10.44 19.66
C GLN A 178 -11.07 -9.00 19.17
N LYS A 179 -10.88 -8.05 20.09
CA LYS A 179 -10.52 -6.67 19.73
C LYS A 179 -9.18 -6.58 19.00
N ARG A 180 -8.16 -7.33 19.45
CA ARG A 180 -6.85 -7.41 18.75
C ARG A 180 -7.01 -7.99 17.35
N MET A 181 -7.78 -9.08 17.20
CA MET A 181 -8.06 -9.70 15.90
C MET A 181 -8.82 -8.76 14.96
N GLU A 182 -9.83 -8.05 15.46
CA GLU A 182 -10.59 -7.09 14.66
C GLU A 182 -9.72 -5.92 14.19
N ARG A 183 -8.85 -5.39 15.07
CA ARG A 183 -7.86 -4.36 14.69
C ARG A 183 -6.90 -4.86 13.62
N ARG A 184 -6.36 -6.08 13.78
CA ARG A 184 -5.46 -6.68 12.79
C ARG A 184 -6.16 -6.87 11.45
N LYS A 185 -7.38 -7.40 11.44
CA LYS A 185 -8.18 -7.59 10.23
C LYS A 185 -8.44 -6.25 9.55
N ARG A 186 -8.91 -5.24 10.28
CA ARG A 186 -9.19 -3.92 9.72
C ARG A 186 -7.93 -3.26 9.15
N ARG A 187 -6.80 -3.34 9.86
CA ARG A 187 -5.51 -2.86 9.36
C ARG A 187 -5.11 -3.58 8.07
N ALA A 188 -5.23 -4.91 8.04
CA ALA A 188 -4.94 -5.72 6.85
C ALA A 188 -5.85 -5.33 5.68
N ASP A 189 -7.14 -5.13 5.91
CA ASP A 189 -8.10 -4.70 4.88
C ASP A 189 -7.72 -3.33 4.29
N ILE A 190 -7.33 -2.36 5.14
CA ILE A 190 -6.88 -1.03 4.70
C ILE A 190 -5.61 -1.12 3.86
N LEU A 191 -4.60 -1.86 4.35
CA LEU A 191 -3.32 -2.02 3.65
C LEU A 191 -3.52 -2.79 2.33
N TRP A 192 -4.35 -3.83 2.33
CA TRP A 192 -4.73 -4.57 1.13
C TRP A 192 -5.32 -3.63 0.09
N ASN A 193 -6.37 -2.89 0.44
CA ASN A 193 -7.02 -1.96 -0.48
C ASN A 193 -6.07 -0.90 -1.05
N TYR A 194 -5.08 -0.46 -0.26
CA TYR A 194 -4.08 0.50 -0.72
C TYR A 194 -3.09 -0.10 -1.73
N TYR A 195 -2.62 -1.34 -1.47
CA TYR A 195 -1.59 -2.00 -2.27
C TYR A 195 -2.13 -2.91 -3.39
N GLU A 196 -3.45 -3.13 -3.44
CA GLU A 196 -4.10 -4.04 -4.40
C GLU A 196 -3.78 -3.70 -5.86
N ASN A 197 -3.66 -2.42 -6.20
CA ASN A 197 -3.51 -1.96 -7.58
C ASN A 197 -2.26 -1.10 -7.78
N THR A 198 -1.44 -1.49 -8.76
CA THR A 198 -0.30 -0.70 -9.24
C THR A 198 -0.70 0.08 -10.49
N TRP A 199 -0.24 1.33 -10.60
CA TRP A 199 -0.49 2.16 -11.78
C TRP A 199 0.68 3.11 -12.06
N TYR A 200 0.68 3.71 -13.25
CA TYR A 200 1.70 4.67 -13.69
C TYR A 200 1.13 6.08 -13.83
N ALA A 201 1.79 7.03 -13.18
CA ALA A 201 1.59 8.45 -13.37
C ALA A 201 2.27 8.94 -14.65
N GLY A 202 2.06 10.22 -14.99
CA GLY A 202 2.71 10.83 -16.14
C GLY A 202 4.23 10.87 -15.99
N SER A 203 4.92 10.72 -17.13
CA SER A 203 6.38 10.59 -17.21
C SER A 203 7.13 11.57 -16.33
N SER A 204 8.17 11.06 -15.64
CA SER A 204 9.09 11.85 -14.83
C SER A 204 9.69 13.02 -15.62
N ALA A 205 9.94 12.84 -16.92
CA ALA A 205 10.45 13.90 -17.78
C ALA A 205 9.45 15.06 -17.94
N VAL A 206 8.15 14.78 -18.05
CA VAL A 206 7.09 15.80 -18.09
C VAL A 206 7.04 16.56 -16.77
N LEU A 207 7.14 15.86 -15.63
CA LEU A 207 7.20 16.51 -14.32
C LEU A 207 8.44 17.41 -14.18
N MET A 208 9.60 16.95 -14.64
CA MET A 208 10.82 17.76 -14.62
C MET A 208 10.75 18.98 -15.53
N LEU A 209 10.06 18.89 -16.68
CA LEU A 209 9.81 20.04 -17.54
C LEU A 209 8.95 21.10 -16.83
N GLU A 210 7.90 20.69 -16.12
CA GLU A 210 7.06 21.60 -15.34
C GLU A 210 7.81 22.25 -14.18
N ILE A 211 8.69 21.49 -13.50
CA ILE A 211 9.57 22.05 -12.46
C ILE A 211 10.56 23.05 -13.08
N ALA A 212 11.17 22.72 -14.22
CA ALA A 212 12.03 23.65 -14.95
C ALA A 212 11.26 24.92 -15.36
N HIS A 213 9.97 24.79 -15.67
CA HIS A 213 9.10 25.91 -16.01
C HIS A 213 8.84 26.82 -14.84
N SER A 214 8.54 26.27 -13.66
CA SER A 214 8.27 27.07 -12.46
C SER A 214 9.48 27.89 -12.01
N ILE A 215 10.71 27.42 -12.30
CA ILE A 215 11.96 28.16 -12.05
C ILE A 215 12.40 29.06 -13.22
N GLY A 216 11.63 29.12 -14.32
CA GLY A 216 11.93 29.94 -15.50
C GLY A 216 13.09 29.46 -16.37
N ARG A 217 13.52 28.19 -16.23
CA ARG A 217 14.68 27.61 -16.95
C ARG A 217 14.28 26.52 -17.94
N THR A 218 13.26 26.77 -18.75
CA THR A 218 12.84 25.81 -19.80
C THR A 218 13.53 26.04 -21.12
N ASN A 219 13.95 24.95 -21.76
CA ASN A 219 14.50 24.94 -23.10
C ASN A 219 13.77 23.92 -24.00
N VAL A 220 14.03 24.01 -25.30
CA VAL A 220 13.46 23.10 -26.31
C VAL A 220 13.87 21.64 -26.07
N GLU A 221 15.10 21.40 -25.63
CA GLU A 221 15.62 20.05 -25.37
C GLU A 221 14.87 19.32 -24.24
N MET A 222 14.51 20.04 -23.16
CA MET A 222 13.68 19.51 -22.08
C MET A 222 12.27 19.18 -22.55
N MET A 223 11.72 20.00 -23.44
CA MET A 223 10.43 19.73 -24.07
C MET A 223 10.49 18.45 -24.92
N TRP A 224 11.52 18.32 -25.76
CA TRP A 224 11.74 17.12 -26.57
C TRP A 224 11.94 15.87 -25.71
N SER A 225 12.75 15.98 -24.64
CA SER A 225 12.96 14.90 -23.67
C SER A 225 11.66 14.48 -22.97
N ALA A 226 10.79 15.45 -22.65
CA ALA A 226 9.47 15.17 -22.07
C ALA A 226 8.54 14.47 -23.06
N VAL A 227 8.56 14.86 -24.34
CA VAL A 227 7.82 14.17 -25.40
C VAL A 227 8.30 12.73 -25.55
N ILE A 228 9.61 12.50 -25.67
CA ILE A 228 10.18 11.14 -25.74
C ILE A 228 9.79 10.33 -24.51
N GLY A 229 9.94 10.88 -23.31
CA GLY A 229 9.62 10.19 -22.06
C GLY A 229 8.14 9.83 -21.94
N LEU A 230 7.24 10.66 -22.46
CA LEU A 230 5.81 10.38 -22.50
C LEU A 230 5.47 9.33 -23.57
N SER A 231 6.08 9.42 -24.75
CA SER A 231 5.92 8.44 -25.82
C SER A 231 6.48 7.06 -25.46
N SER A 232 7.57 6.99 -24.69
CA SER A 232 8.11 5.72 -24.17
C SER A 232 7.09 5.00 -23.28
N GLN A 233 6.45 5.74 -22.35
CA GLN A 233 5.40 5.16 -21.49
C GLN A 233 4.23 4.60 -22.30
N LEU A 234 3.84 5.28 -23.40
CA LEU A 234 2.79 4.79 -24.29
C LEU A 234 3.25 3.54 -25.06
N ALA A 235 4.48 3.55 -25.59
CA ALA A 235 5.04 2.43 -26.34
C ALA A 235 5.22 1.17 -25.49
N GLU A 236 5.53 1.33 -24.21
CA GLU A 236 5.64 0.25 -23.22
C GLU A 236 4.29 -0.15 -22.61
N TYR A 237 3.18 0.41 -23.09
CA TYR A 237 1.83 0.15 -22.58
C TYR A 237 1.64 0.45 -21.08
N LEU A 238 2.50 1.30 -20.50
CA LEU A 238 2.39 1.73 -19.10
C LEU A 238 1.23 2.69 -18.88
N ILE A 239 0.87 3.45 -19.91
CA ILE A 239 -0.24 4.40 -19.90
C ILE A 239 -1.20 4.14 -21.07
N SER A 240 -2.47 4.49 -20.89
CA SER A 240 -3.45 4.41 -21.97
C SER A 240 -3.24 5.51 -23.01
N HIS A 241 -3.71 5.27 -24.23
CA HIS A 241 -3.74 6.30 -25.28
C HIS A 241 -4.54 7.54 -24.85
N SER A 242 -5.63 7.37 -24.08
CA SER A 242 -6.41 8.49 -23.53
C SER A 242 -5.63 9.32 -22.52
N PHE A 243 -4.80 8.69 -21.68
CA PHE A 243 -3.94 9.40 -20.74
C PHE A 243 -2.80 10.14 -21.44
N TYR A 244 -2.22 9.52 -22.48
CA TYR A 244 -1.23 10.15 -23.34
C TYR A 244 -1.77 11.42 -24.00
N THR A 245 -2.94 11.34 -24.67
CA THR A 245 -3.52 12.49 -25.36
C THR A 245 -3.92 13.60 -24.39
N ALA A 246 -4.51 13.27 -23.24
CA ALA A 246 -4.81 14.24 -22.19
C ALA A 246 -3.55 14.95 -21.69
N THR A 247 -2.46 14.20 -21.45
CA THR A 247 -1.17 14.79 -21.04
C THR A 247 -0.61 15.74 -22.10
N CYS A 248 -0.71 15.39 -23.39
CA CYS A 248 -0.30 16.27 -24.48
C CYS A 248 -1.09 17.59 -24.48
N PHE A 249 -2.41 17.54 -24.31
CA PHE A 249 -3.27 18.74 -24.34
C PHE A 249 -3.19 19.59 -23.08
N ASP A 250 -3.12 18.97 -21.91
CA ASP A 250 -3.22 19.66 -20.63
C ASP A 250 -1.85 20.12 -20.13
N ARG A 251 -0.82 19.28 -20.28
CA ARG A 251 0.51 19.53 -19.70
C ARG A 251 1.52 20.04 -20.72
N LEU A 252 1.51 19.53 -21.96
CA LEU A 252 2.50 19.91 -22.98
C LEU A 252 2.10 21.14 -23.82
N ARG A 253 0.80 21.46 -23.93
CA ARG A 253 0.29 22.57 -24.75
C ARG A 253 0.93 23.95 -24.49
N PRO A 254 1.20 24.38 -23.24
CA PRO A 254 1.86 25.67 -23.00
C PRO A 254 3.26 25.73 -23.62
N PHE A 255 3.97 24.60 -23.63
CA PHE A 255 5.32 24.49 -24.16
C PHE A 255 5.33 24.36 -25.68
N ILE A 256 4.36 23.65 -26.27
CA ILE A 256 4.14 23.61 -27.72
C ILE A 256 4.00 25.04 -28.26
N ARG A 257 3.11 25.85 -27.66
CA ARG A 257 2.93 27.25 -28.08
C ARG A 257 4.18 28.11 -27.91
N LYS A 258 5.00 27.82 -26.91
CA LYS A 258 6.23 28.55 -26.63
C LYS A 258 7.36 28.21 -27.61
N PHE A 259 7.50 26.93 -27.96
CA PHE A 259 8.66 26.39 -28.65
C PHE A 259 8.40 26.01 -30.12
N ILE A 260 7.14 25.95 -30.53
CA ILE A 260 6.69 25.63 -31.89
C ILE A 260 5.82 26.81 -32.38
N PRO A 261 6.44 27.94 -32.77
CA PRO A 261 5.69 29.06 -33.32
C PRO A 261 5.15 28.73 -34.72
N GLU A 262 3.94 29.24 -35.03
CA GLU A 262 3.28 29.02 -36.34
C GLU A 262 3.98 29.73 -37.51
N SER A 263 4.88 30.70 -37.24
CA SER A 263 5.61 31.43 -38.28
C SER A 263 7.04 30.92 -38.46
N THR A 264 7.37 30.62 -39.72
CA THR A 264 8.69 30.20 -40.21
C THR A 264 9.77 31.29 -40.19
N ASP A 265 9.46 32.49 -39.68
CA ASP A 265 10.34 33.67 -39.69
C ASP A 265 11.42 33.67 -38.58
N ALA A 266 11.61 32.56 -37.87
CA ALA A 266 12.72 32.41 -36.94
C ALA A 266 14.03 32.18 -37.71
N THR A 267 14.94 33.15 -37.60
CA THR A 267 16.34 33.14 -38.06
C THR A 267 16.93 31.73 -38.12
N ARG A 268 17.25 31.27 -39.34
CA ARG A 268 17.85 29.95 -39.64
C ARG A 268 19.29 29.90 -39.10
N GLY A 269 19.44 29.75 -37.80
CA GLY A 269 20.68 29.23 -37.21
C GLY A 269 20.64 27.71 -37.30
N ASP A 270 21.62 27.11 -37.98
CA ASP A 270 21.69 25.66 -38.25
C ASP A 270 21.88 24.81 -36.97
N ASP A 271 22.27 25.42 -35.84
CA ASP A 271 22.66 24.70 -34.62
C ASP A 271 21.58 24.62 -33.52
N MET A 272 20.31 24.92 -33.82
CA MET A 272 19.23 24.94 -32.81
C MET A 272 18.15 23.89 -33.12
N LEU A 273 17.83 23.03 -32.13
CA LEU A 273 16.72 22.09 -32.24
C LEU A 273 15.41 22.84 -32.49
N ARG A 274 14.65 22.38 -33.49
CA ARG A 274 13.33 22.88 -33.83
C ARG A 274 12.35 21.72 -33.78
N LEU A 275 11.22 21.95 -33.12
CA LEU A 275 10.13 20.97 -33.06
C LEU A 275 9.04 21.41 -34.04
N SER A 276 8.50 20.47 -34.81
CA SER A 276 7.30 20.63 -35.61
C SER A 276 6.26 19.60 -35.19
N ILE A 277 4.98 19.92 -35.39
CA ILE A 277 3.87 18.99 -35.22
C ILE A 277 3.27 18.79 -36.60
N ASP A 278 3.26 17.55 -37.05
CA ASP A 278 2.68 17.11 -38.32
C ASP A 278 1.35 16.36 -38.09
#